data_AF-A0A9W6QKS2-F1
#
_entry.id   AF-A0A9W6QKS2-F1
#
_cell.length_a   1.000
_cell.length_b   1.000
_cell.length_c   1.000
_cell.angle_alpha   90.00
_cell.angle_beta   90.00
_cell.angle_gamma   90.00
#
_symmetry.space_group_name_H-M   'P 1'
#
loop_
_entity.id
_entity.type
_entity.pdbx_description
1 polymer ?
#
loop_
_entity_poly.entity_id
_entity_poly.type
_entity_poly.pdbx_seq_one_letter_code
_entity_poly.pdbx_strand_id
1 'polypeptide(L)'
;MTVHDPRLADCLRDHQAGGYPVAHVVDSVCVCGGQEFRVAVDDTQGWAERFCVACEEITAIADSAEHWDHAEPGECECPCGGGTFAVAVGFAEYADGEIRWVSVGLRCLTDDTVGVYTDWKIDYSPSRHLLDHA
;
A
#
# COMPACT_ATOMS: atom_id res chain seq x y z
N MET A 1 -2.14 -18.45 -7.94
CA MET A 1 -0.76 -17.98 -8.13
C MET A 1 -0.85 -16.48 -8.17
N THR A 2 -0.49 -15.79 -7.09
CA THR A 2 -0.43 -14.32 -7.08
C THR A 2 0.67 -13.92 -8.07
N VAL A 3 0.29 -13.17 -9.10
CA VAL A 3 1.25 -12.63 -10.05
C VAL A 3 1.93 -11.45 -9.37
N HIS A 4 3.20 -11.61 -9.00
CA HIS A 4 3.99 -10.54 -8.45
C HIS A 4 4.27 -9.50 -9.53
N ASP A 5 3.96 -8.23 -9.28
CA ASP A 5 4.15 -7.16 -10.25
C ASP A 5 5.55 -6.57 -10.12
N PRO A 6 6.49 -6.87 -11.04
CA PRO A 6 7.86 -6.41 -10.91
C PRO A 6 7.98 -4.89 -10.98
N ARG A 7 7.06 -4.20 -11.69
CA ARG A 7 7.13 -2.73 -11.84
C ARG A 7 6.81 -2.04 -10.52
N LEU A 8 5.81 -2.55 -9.80
CA LEU A 8 5.47 -2.08 -8.46
C LEU A 8 6.60 -2.36 -7.48
N ALA A 9 7.15 -3.58 -7.52
CA ALA A 9 8.22 -3.96 -6.62
C ALA A 9 9.48 -3.12 -6.82
N ASP A 10 9.85 -2.80 -8.06
CA ASP A 10 10.99 -1.94 -8.37
C ASP A 10 10.73 -0.50 -7.92
N CYS A 11 9.55 0.06 -8.23
CA CYS A 11 9.17 1.40 -7.81
C CYS A 11 9.21 1.57 -6.28
N LEU A 12 8.68 0.59 -5.53
CA LEU A 12 8.71 0.60 -4.06
C LEU A 12 10.14 0.51 -3.51
N ARG A 13 10.99 -0.34 -4.09
CA ARG A 13 12.40 -0.46 -3.66
C ARG A 13 13.23 0.78 -3.95
N ASP A 14 12.91 1.51 -5.01
CA ASP A 14 13.58 2.75 -5.36
C ASP A 14 13.15 3.93 -4.47
N HIS A 15 11.91 3.92 -3.96
CA HIS A 15 11.35 5.02 -3.14
C HIS A 15 12.13 5.25 -1.83
N GLN A 16 12.50 4.16 -1.14
CA GLN A 16 13.29 4.18 0.11
C GLN A 16 12.86 5.25 1.11
N ALA A 17 11.57 5.26 1.48
CA ALA A 17 11.03 6.26 2.39
C ALA A 17 11.84 6.35 3.70
N GLY A 18 12.10 7.59 4.15
CA GLY A 18 12.99 7.86 5.28
C GLY A 18 14.48 7.51 5.05
N GLY A 19 14.86 7.15 3.82
CA GLY A 19 16.21 6.68 3.47
C GLY A 19 16.47 5.22 3.82
N TYR A 20 15.40 4.40 3.95
CA TYR A 20 15.52 3.00 4.36
C TYR A 20 15.21 2.04 3.21
N PRO A 21 16.06 1.04 2.96
CA PRO A 21 15.78 0.02 1.95
C PRO A 21 14.51 -0.77 2.26
N VAL A 22 13.70 -1.00 1.24
CA VAL A 22 12.52 -1.88 1.33
C VAL A 22 12.97 -3.34 1.34
N ALA A 23 12.65 -4.05 2.41
CA ALA A 23 12.97 -5.46 2.62
C ALA A 23 11.91 -6.39 2.00
N HIS A 24 10.63 -6.02 2.11
CA HIS A 24 9.51 -6.82 1.61
C HIS A 24 8.61 -6.00 0.69
N VAL A 25 8.09 -6.65 -0.35
CA VAL A 25 7.00 -6.13 -1.17
C VAL A 25 5.93 -7.20 -1.22
N VAL A 26 4.70 -6.84 -0.86
CA VAL A 26 3.55 -7.76 -0.83
C VAL A 26 2.44 -7.17 -1.70
N ASP A 27 1.99 -7.92 -2.71
CA ASP A 27 0.84 -7.50 -3.53
C ASP A 27 -0.46 -7.66 -2.74
N SER A 28 -1.35 -6.69 -2.86
CA SER A 28 -2.67 -6.77 -2.24
C SER A 28 -3.55 -7.77 -3.00
N VAL A 29 -4.15 -8.70 -2.25
CA VAL A 29 -5.14 -9.65 -2.77
C VAL A 29 -6.32 -9.67 -1.80
N CYS A 30 -7.52 -9.44 -2.32
CA CYS A 30 -8.73 -9.52 -1.52
C CYS A 30 -8.99 -10.97 -1.10
N VAL A 31 -9.70 -11.18 0.00
CA VAL A 31 -10.16 -12.52 0.45
C VAL A 31 -11.01 -13.22 -0.62
N CYS A 32 -11.70 -12.46 -1.48
CA CYS A 32 -12.44 -13.01 -2.62
C CYS A 32 -11.53 -13.46 -3.80
N GLY A 33 -10.22 -13.17 -3.73
CA GLY A 33 -9.22 -13.41 -4.78
C GLY A 33 -9.03 -12.24 -5.76
N GLY A 34 -9.78 -11.14 -5.62
CA GLY A 34 -9.65 -9.95 -6.47
C GLY A 34 -8.31 -9.23 -6.28
N GLN A 35 -7.78 -8.66 -7.37
CA GLN A 35 -6.49 -7.94 -7.41
C GLN A 35 -6.61 -6.53 -7.99
N GLU A 36 -7.83 -6.07 -8.25
CA GLU A 36 -8.13 -4.74 -8.78
C GLU A 36 -8.86 -3.94 -7.71
N PHE A 37 -8.37 -2.72 -7.46
CA PHE A 37 -8.83 -1.91 -6.34
C PHE A 37 -9.04 -0.45 -6.76
N ARG A 38 -10.06 0.20 -6.18
CA ARG A 38 -9.99 1.65 -5.92
C ARG A 38 -9.25 1.84 -4.61
N VAL A 39 -8.55 2.95 -4.45
CA VAL A 39 -7.73 3.22 -3.26
C VAL A 39 -8.04 4.62 -2.77
N ALA A 40 -8.11 4.80 -1.46
CA ALA A 40 -8.18 6.12 -0.84
C ALA A 40 -7.02 6.27 0.15
N VAL A 41 -6.42 7.46 0.19
CA VAL A 41 -5.27 7.76 1.04
C VAL A 41 -5.44 9.11 1.74
N ASP A 42 -4.90 9.20 2.95
CA ASP A 42 -4.57 10.46 3.61
C ASP A 42 -3.06 10.41 3.87
N ASP A 43 -2.30 11.09 3.01
CA ASP A 43 -0.83 11.12 3.05
C ASP A 43 -0.30 11.91 4.26
N THR A 44 -1.12 12.80 4.82
CA THR A 44 -0.77 13.62 5.97
C THR A 44 -0.87 12.81 7.26
N GLN A 45 -1.90 11.97 7.37
CA GLN A 45 -2.17 11.14 8.54
C GLN A 45 -1.57 9.73 8.45
N GLY A 46 -1.00 9.34 7.32
CA GLY A 46 -0.44 8.00 7.11
C GLY A 46 -1.53 6.93 7.00
N TRP A 47 -2.61 7.25 6.28
CA TRP A 47 -3.74 6.33 6.07
C TRP A 47 -3.82 5.86 4.63
N ALA A 48 -4.15 4.59 4.44
CA ALA A 48 -4.54 4.02 3.16
C ALA A 48 -5.59 2.92 3.34
N GLU A 49 -6.55 2.86 2.43
CA GLU A 49 -7.53 1.78 2.32
C GLU A 49 -7.79 1.41 0.86
N ARG A 50 -8.15 0.15 0.64
CA ARG A 50 -8.46 -0.41 -0.67
C ARG A 50 -9.89 -0.94 -0.73
N PHE A 51 -10.55 -0.67 -1.84
CA PHE A 51 -11.89 -1.12 -2.17
C PHE A 51 -11.78 -2.15 -3.28
N CYS A 52 -12.10 -3.41 -2.99
CA CYS A 52 -12.03 -4.45 -4.03
C CYS A 52 -13.08 -4.20 -5.11
N VAL A 53 -12.68 -4.12 -6.37
CA VAL A 53 -13.63 -3.93 -7.49
C VAL A 53 -14.56 -5.14 -7.66
N ALA A 54 -14.10 -6.34 -7.28
CA ALA A 54 -14.86 -7.57 -7.49
C ALA A 54 -15.96 -7.81 -6.44
N CYS A 55 -15.71 -7.49 -5.16
CA CYS A 55 -16.65 -7.77 -4.07
C CYS A 55 -17.00 -6.54 -3.21
N GLU A 56 -16.49 -5.37 -3.56
CA GLU A 56 -16.74 -4.07 -2.91
C GLU A 56 -16.30 -3.98 -1.44
N GLU A 57 -15.61 -5.00 -0.93
CA GLU A 57 -15.05 -5.01 0.42
C GLU A 57 -13.99 -3.92 0.58
N ILE A 58 -14.07 -3.20 1.70
CA ILE A 58 -13.12 -2.16 2.10
C ILE A 58 -12.13 -2.77 3.08
N THR A 59 -10.84 -2.60 2.83
CA THR A 59 -9.80 -3.10 3.73
C THR A 59 -8.76 -2.01 3.93
N ALA A 60 -8.51 -1.66 5.18
CA ALA A 60 -7.39 -0.81 5.56
C ALA A 60 -6.07 -1.51 5.23
N ILE A 61 -5.07 -0.76 4.75
CA ILE A 61 -3.74 -1.29 4.45
C ILE A 61 -2.86 -1.20 5.70
N ALA A 62 -2.17 -2.29 6.03
CA ALA A 62 -1.40 -2.49 7.24
C ALA A 62 -2.27 -2.23 8.49
N ASP A 63 -1.84 -1.31 9.34
CA ASP A 63 -2.49 -0.86 10.57
C ASP A 63 -3.17 0.50 10.41
N SER A 64 -3.33 1.02 9.18
CA SER A 64 -3.86 2.37 8.98
C SER A 64 -5.16 2.57 9.75
N ALA A 65 -6.00 1.52 9.85
CA ALA A 65 -7.22 1.42 10.67
C ALA A 65 -7.14 2.02 12.08
N GLU A 66 -5.99 1.93 12.75
CA GLU A 66 -5.81 2.42 14.12
C GLU A 66 -5.64 3.95 14.20
N HIS A 67 -5.46 4.64 13.07
CA HIS A 67 -5.27 6.09 12.97
C HIS A 67 -6.54 6.87 12.56
N TRP A 68 -7.73 6.25 12.65
CA TRP A 68 -9.00 6.75 12.10
C TRP A 68 -9.47 8.11 12.63
N ASP A 69 -9.16 8.48 13.88
CA ASP A 69 -9.85 9.60 14.57
C ASP A 69 -9.76 10.96 13.84
N HIS A 70 -8.84 11.13 12.87
CA HIS A 70 -8.68 12.37 12.10
C HIS A 70 -8.37 12.16 10.61
N ALA A 71 -8.46 10.94 10.07
CA ALA A 71 -8.14 10.72 8.65
C ALA A 71 -9.29 11.17 7.74
N GLU A 72 -8.99 11.92 6.68
CA GLU A 72 -9.94 12.32 5.63
C GLU A 72 -9.45 11.79 4.27
N PRO A 73 -9.51 10.47 4.03
CA PRO A 73 -8.90 9.87 2.85
C PRO A 73 -9.60 10.29 1.55
N GLY A 74 -8.80 10.70 0.57
CA GLY A 74 -9.26 11.02 -0.79
C GLY A 74 -9.03 9.85 -1.73
N GLU A 75 -9.99 9.56 -2.62
CA GLU A 75 -9.81 8.54 -3.65
C GLU A 75 -8.66 8.92 -4.59
N CYS A 76 -7.76 7.97 -4.82
CA CYS A 76 -6.64 8.14 -5.74
C CYS A 76 -7.11 8.13 -7.18
N GLU A 77 -6.56 9.05 -7.98
CA GLU A 77 -6.72 9.08 -9.43
C GLU A 77 -5.35 9.12 -10.10
N CYS A 78 -5.18 8.36 -11.18
CA CYS A 78 -4.02 8.48 -12.06
C CYS A 78 -4.17 9.75 -12.91
N PRO A 79 -3.08 10.47 -13.27
CA PRO A 79 -3.15 11.61 -14.19
C PRO A 79 -3.84 11.32 -15.54
N CYS A 80 -3.97 10.06 -15.95
CA CYS A 80 -4.75 9.67 -17.12
C CYS A 80 -6.28 9.68 -16.91
N GLY A 81 -6.77 9.94 -15.68
CA GLY A 81 -8.17 9.85 -15.26
C GLY A 81 -8.61 8.45 -14.80
N GLY A 82 -7.70 7.49 -14.64
CA GLY A 82 -8.01 6.14 -14.19
C GLY A 82 -8.07 6.03 -12.66
N GLY A 83 -9.12 5.41 -12.12
CA GLY A 83 -9.32 5.21 -10.68
C GLY A 83 -9.16 3.77 -10.18
N THR A 84 -8.66 2.85 -11.02
CA THR A 84 -8.49 1.44 -10.65
C THR A 84 -7.03 1.02 -10.78
N PHE A 85 -6.55 0.30 -9.77
CA PHE A 85 -5.13 0.01 -9.58
C PHE A 85 -4.89 -1.46 -9.21
N ALA A 86 -3.74 -1.98 -9.62
CA ALA A 86 -3.06 -3.01 -8.86
C ALA A 86 -2.28 -2.35 -7.71
N VAL A 87 -2.26 -2.99 -6.55
CA VAL A 87 -1.69 -2.43 -5.31
C VAL A 87 -0.62 -3.36 -4.77
N ALA A 88 0.48 -2.78 -4.29
CA ALA A 88 1.48 -3.49 -3.51
C ALA A 88 1.99 -2.61 -2.36
N VAL A 89 2.41 -3.26 -1.28
CA VAL A 89 2.89 -2.59 -0.07
C VAL A 89 4.36 -2.95 0.15
N GLY A 90 5.20 -1.92 0.24
CA GLY A 90 6.61 -2.02 0.57
C GLY A 90 6.83 -1.84 2.07
N PHE A 91 7.67 -2.68 2.66
CA PHE A 91 8.03 -2.61 4.08
C PHE A 91 9.54 -2.49 4.24
N ALA A 92 9.97 -1.45 4.96
CA ALA A 92 11.34 -1.35 5.47
C ALA A 92 11.39 -1.90 6.90
N GLU A 93 12.48 -2.58 7.26
CA GLU A 93 12.66 -3.19 8.59
C GLU A 93 13.77 -2.50 9.39
N TYR A 94 13.65 -2.58 10.71
CA TYR A 94 14.77 -2.43 11.64
C TYR A 94 15.64 -3.70 11.63
N ALA A 95 16.82 -3.63 12.26
CA ALA A 95 17.75 -4.76 12.29
C ALA A 95 17.24 -5.99 13.06
N ASP A 96 16.26 -5.80 13.94
CA ASP A 96 15.56 -6.87 14.68
C ASP A 96 14.38 -7.47 13.89
N GLY A 97 14.12 -6.98 12.68
CA GLY A 97 13.04 -7.41 11.81
C GLY A 97 11.69 -6.76 12.10
N GLU A 98 11.59 -5.81 13.04
CA GLU A 98 10.35 -5.04 13.19
C GLU A 98 10.17 -4.07 12.02
N ILE A 99 8.91 -3.80 11.65
CA ILE A 99 8.60 -2.87 10.57
C ILE A 99 8.92 -1.46 11.03
N ARG A 100 9.66 -0.75 10.17
CA ARG A 100 10.09 0.63 10.35
C ARG A 100 9.28 1.60 9.51
N TRP A 101 8.89 1.17 8.32
CA TRP A 101 8.22 2.03 7.34
C TRP A 101 7.31 1.20 6.44
N VAL A 102 6.17 1.78 6.08
CA VAL A 102 5.20 1.24 5.13
C VAL A 102 5.09 2.20 3.94
N SER A 103 5.09 1.68 2.71
CA SER A 103 4.90 2.48 1.49
C SER A 103 3.87 1.80 0.59
N VAL A 104 2.91 2.55 0.06
CA VAL A 104 1.82 2.03 -0.78
C VAL A 104 2.06 2.41 -2.24
N GLY A 105 2.32 1.40 -3.06
CA GLY A 105 2.55 1.52 -4.49
C GLY A 105 1.29 1.16 -5.27
N LEU A 106 0.95 1.99 -6.27
CA LEU A 106 -0.18 1.78 -7.18
C LEU A 106 0.31 1.70 -8.62
N ARG A 107 -0.21 0.73 -9.38
CA ARG A 107 -0.12 0.71 -10.85
C ARG A 107 -1.51 0.91 -11.43
N CYS A 108 -1.67 1.97 -12.21
CA CYS A 108 -2.93 2.22 -12.91
C CYS A 108 -3.22 1.10 -13.91
N LEU A 109 -4.42 0.53 -13.86
CA LEU A 109 -4.83 -0.51 -14.81
C LEU A 109 -5.25 0.04 -16.18
N THR A 110 -5.33 1.38 -16.32
CA THR A 110 -5.67 2.05 -17.58
C THR A 110 -4.44 2.31 -18.45
N ASP A 111 -3.37 2.88 -17.88
CA ASP A 111 -2.20 3.34 -18.64
C ASP A 111 -0.86 2.74 -18.15
N ASP A 112 -0.92 1.81 -17.18
CA ASP A 112 0.24 1.16 -16.56
C ASP A 112 1.22 2.09 -15.81
N THR A 113 0.86 3.36 -15.57
CA THR A 113 1.65 4.28 -14.76
C THR A 113 1.79 3.75 -13.33
N VAL A 114 3.01 3.78 -12.78
CA VAL A 114 3.34 3.31 -11.43
C VAL A 114 3.82 4.47 -10.57
N GLY A 115 3.41 4.50 -9.31
CA GLY A 115 3.92 5.45 -8.32
C GLY A 115 3.64 5.02 -6.89
N VAL A 116 4.35 5.64 -5.94
CA VAL A 116 4.05 5.55 -4.50
C VAL A 116 3.13 6.70 -4.15
N TYR A 117 1.99 6.38 -3.54
CA TYR A 117 0.92 7.35 -3.27
C TYR A 117 0.90 7.83 -1.82
N THR A 118 1.41 7.02 -0.90
CA THR A 118 1.59 7.40 0.50
C THR A 118 2.61 6.48 1.16
N ASP A 119 3.22 6.96 2.23
CA ASP A 119 4.09 6.19 3.09
C ASP A 119 4.06 6.76 4.51
N TRP A 120 4.31 5.92 5.50
CA TRP A 120 4.38 6.35 6.89
C TRP A 120 5.36 5.50 7.69
N LYS A 121 5.89 6.13 8.74
CA LYS A 121 6.79 5.51 9.70
C LYS A 121 5.99 4.71 10.73
N ILE A 122 6.49 3.54 11.07
CA ILE A 122 6.03 2.75 12.22
C ILE A 122 6.94 3.04 13.42
N ASP A 123 6.34 3.45 14.54
CA ASP A 123 7.05 3.85 15.76
C ASP A 123 6.71 3.01 17.00
N TYR A 124 5.99 1.90 16.80
CA TYR A 124 5.66 0.92 17.83
C TYR A 124 6.21 -0.47 17.51
N SER A 125 6.17 -1.33 18.52
CA SER A 125 6.49 -2.76 18.40
C SER A 125 5.57 -3.56 19.33
N PRO A 126 5.17 -4.79 18.97
CA PRO A 126 5.53 -5.53 17.77
C PRO A 126 4.74 -5.09 16.52
N SER A 127 5.39 -5.06 15.35
CA SER A 127 4.82 -4.60 14.07
C SER A 127 5.00 -5.58 12.91
N ARG A 128 5.65 -6.74 13.09
CA ARG A 128 5.79 -7.75 12.02
C ARG A 128 4.49 -8.27 11.41
N HIS A 129 3.37 -8.20 12.14
CA HIS A 129 2.06 -8.64 11.68
C HIS A 129 1.51 -7.79 10.52
N LEU A 130 2.05 -6.59 10.28
CA LEU A 130 1.64 -5.72 9.18
C LEU A 130 1.86 -6.34 7.79
N LEU A 131 2.80 -7.28 7.67
CA LEU A 131 3.06 -8.01 6.43
C LEU A 131 1.86 -8.82 5.94
N ASP A 132 0.94 -9.18 6.84
CA ASP A 132 -0.26 -9.96 6.53
C ASP A 132 -1.45 -9.08 6.07
N HIS A 133 -1.28 -7.76 6.10
CA HIS A 133 -2.35 -6.78 5.89
C HIS A 133 -2.10 -5.86 4.68
N ALA A 134 -1.50 -6.39 3.61
CA ALA A 134 -1.34 -5.66 2.34
C ALA A 134 -2.65 -5.44 1.56
#